data_AF-A0A7L6LD90-F1
#
_entry.id   AF-A0A7L6LD90-F1
#
_cell.length_a   1.000
_cell.length_b   1.000
_cell.length_c   1.000
_cell.angle_alpha   90.00
_cell.angle_beta   90.00
_cell.angle_gamma   90.00
#
_symmetry.space_group_name_H-M   'P 1'
#
loop_
_entity.id
_entity.type
_entity.pdbx_description
1 polymer ?
#
loop_
_entity_poly.entity_id
_entity_poly.type
_entity_poly.pdbx_seq_one_letter_code
_entity_poly.pdbx_strand_id
1 'polypeptide(L)'
;MACTRPLNAYQMPSGKIFFTPSRGAKFIQLPCGQCIGCRLAHSRDWATRCVHEAHMHDHNCFITLTYSPENLPEGGTLVRKHFTDFMKRLRKELDKDDVKIRYFGCGEYGSKLERPHYHAIIFGYDFPDKTLHKAGRFNLFRSSLLERCWTFGWSVVAAFSFESAAYVARYCVKKVTGSRADEHYGHRIPEFSAMSNRPGIGYDFFMKYYDDIVNSDACIGRGGRQIKPPRYYDKLLSGCDLEKLQQNKEKRQLNARVLDPWRLQDLDKFNLVKFQRMMRKLEDGSL
;
A
#
# COMPACT_ATOMS: atom_id res chain seq x y z
N MET A 1 3.06 13.69 2.41
CA MET A 1 3.06 14.78 1.42
C MET A 1 1.90 15.68 1.76
N ALA A 2 2.00 16.99 1.54
CA ALA A 2 0.88 17.89 1.76
C ALA A 2 -0.21 17.67 0.71
N CYS A 3 -1.47 17.86 1.10
CA CYS A 3 -2.59 17.93 0.17
C CYS A 3 -2.56 19.29 -0.53
N THR A 4 -2.69 19.30 -1.85
CA THR A 4 -2.66 20.52 -2.68
C THR A 4 -4.05 21.10 -2.93
N ARG A 5 -5.10 20.35 -2.57
CA ARG A 5 -6.52 20.72 -2.73
C ARG A 5 -7.32 20.28 -1.51
N PRO A 6 -7.06 20.80 -0.31
CA PRO A 6 -7.77 20.37 0.89
C PRO A 6 -9.28 20.67 0.79
N LEU A 7 -10.09 19.82 1.41
CA LEU A 7 -11.53 20.00 1.53
C LEU A 7 -11.83 20.76 2.81
N ASN A 8 -12.66 21.80 2.69
CA ASN A 8 -13.21 22.51 3.84
C ASN A 8 -14.24 21.61 4.52
N ALA A 9 -14.12 21.45 5.84
CA ALA A 9 -15.03 20.65 6.64
C ALA A 9 -15.22 21.26 8.03
N TYR A 10 -16.27 20.81 8.73
CA TYR A 10 -16.69 21.31 10.02
C TYR A 10 -16.85 20.13 10.97
N GLN A 11 -16.08 20.11 12.05
CA GLN A 11 -16.02 19.02 13.01
C GLN A 11 -16.76 19.39 14.31
N MET A 12 -17.74 18.59 14.69
CA MET A 12 -18.43 18.70 15.98
C MET A 12 -17.53 18.24 17.14
N PRO A 13 -17.80 18.66 18.40
CA PRO A 13 -17.13 18.11 19.58
C PRO A 13 -17.21 16.57 19.67
N SER A 14 -18.29 15.98 19.16
CA SER A 14 -18.45 14.52 19.06
C SER A 14 -17.54 13.84 18.03
N GLY A 15 -16.78 14.60 17.25
CA GLY A 15 -15.92 14.12 16.17
C GLY A 15 -16.62 13.95 14.82
N LYS A 16 -17.95 14.11 14.74
CA LYS A 16 -18.71 14.03 13.46
C LYS A 16 -18.32 15.17 12.52
N ILE A 17 -18.15 14.85 11.23
CA ILE A 17 -17.67 15.77 10.19
C ILE A 17 -18.82 16.12 9.23
N PHE A 18 -18.96 17.40 8.93
CA PHE A 18 -19.87 17.96 7.92
C PHE A 18 -19.08 18.75 6.87
N PHE A 19 -19.57 18.79 5.63
CA PHE A 19 -18.96 19.59 4.55
C PHE A 19 -19.66 20.94 4.34
N THR A 20 -20.68 21.22 5.16
CA THR A 20 -21.40 22.48 5.21
C THR A 20 -21.26 23.11 6.60
N PRO A 21 -21.24 24.46 6.70
CA PRO A 21 -21.15 25.15 7.99
C PRO A 21 -22.24 24.66 8.93
N SER A 22 -21.85 24.25 10.13
CA SER A 22 -22.75 23.70 11.14
C SER A 22 -22.55 24.43 12.46
N ARG A 23 -23.64 24.84 13.12
CA ARG A 23 -23.58 25.58 14.38
C ARG A 23 -22.87 24.72 15.45
N GLY A 24 -21.85 25.29 16.09
CA GLY A 24 -21.05 24.60 17.12
C GLY A 24 -19.94 23.70 16.59
N ALA A 25 -19.71 23.64 15.28
CA ALA A 25 -18.63 22.86 14.68
C ALA A 25 -17.38 23.73 14.42
N LYS A 26 -16.20 23.18 14.69
CA LYS A 26 -14.90 23.80 14.40
C LYS A 26 -14.55 23.63 12.93
N PHE A 27 -14.14 24.72 12.27
CA PHE A 27 -13.61 24.64 10.90
C PHE A 27 -12.29 23.86 10.87
N ILE A 28 -12.19 22.90 9.95
CA ILE A 28 -11.00 22.09 9.70
C ILE A 28 -10.79 21.90 8.20
N GLN A 29 -9.55 21.59 7.82
CA GLN A 29 -9.22 21.19 6.46
C GLN A 29 -8.83 19.71 6.41
N LEU A 30 -9.46 18.96 5.52
CA LEU A 30 -9.22 17.54 5.33
C LEU A 30 -8.48 17.28 4.01
N PRO A 31 -7.61 16.26 3.95
CA PRO A 31 -6.99 15.85 2.70
C PRO A 31 -8.06 15.36 1.71
N CYS A 32 -8.02 15.81 0.45
CA CYS A 32 -9.02 15.42 -0.56
C CYS A 32 -8.97 13.96 -1.00
N GLY A 33 -7.88 13.25 -0.72
CA GLY A 33 -7.69 11.85 -1.14
C GLY A 33 -7.38 11.65 -2.63
N GLN A 34 -7.59 12.67 -3.48
CA GLN A 34 -7.48 12.55 -4.93
C GLN A 34 -6.20 13.16 -5.52
N CYS A 35 -5.67 14.26 -4.96
CA CYS A 35 -4.45 14.88 -5.49
C CYS A 35 -3.24 13.94 -5.39
N ILE A 36 -2.22 14.14 -6.23
CA ILE A 36 -1.02 13.28 -6.25
C ILE A 36 -0.34 13.24 -4.87
N GLY A 37 -0.34 14.37 -4.13
CA GLY A 37 0.15 14.41 -2.76
C GLY A 37 -0.58 13.45 -1.81
N CYS A 38 -1.92 13.45 -1.85
CA CYS A 38 -2.73 12.52 -1.05
C CYS A 38 -2.52 11.06 -1.47
N ARG A 39 -2.45 10.78 -2.77
CA ARG A 39 -2.25 9.42 -3.29
C ARG A 39 -0.87 8.87 -2.94
N LEU A 40 0.18 9.69 -3.05
CA LEU A 40 1.52 9.35 -2.60
C LEU A 40 1.61 9.16 -1.07
N ALA A 41 0.87 9.96 -0.30
CA ALA A 41 0.77 9.76 1.15
C ALA A 41 0.10 8.42 1.49
N HIS A 42 -1.01 8.09 0.83
CA HIS A 42 -1.69 6.80 1.02
C HIS A 42 -0.82 5.61 0.61
N SER A 43 -0.08 5.73 -0.50
CA SER A 43 0.90 4.72 -0.93
C SER A 43 2.01 4.53 0.11
N ARG A 44 2.52 5.63 0.68
CA ARG A 44 3.51 5.57 1.76
C ARG A 44 2.96 4.90 3.02
N ASP A 45 1.74 5.23 3.43
CA ASP A 45 1.11 4.62 4.61
C ASP A 45 1.06 3.09 4.46
N TRP A 46 0.68 2.59 3.29
CA TRP A 46 0.70 1.15 3.00
C TRP A 46 2.12 0.57 3.00
N ALA A 47 3.08 1.22 2.36
CA ALA A 47 4.47 0.76 2.35
C ALA A 47 5.04 0.65 3.78
N THR A 48 4.82 1.68 4.61
CA THR A 48 5.22 1.67 6.03
C THR A 48 4.56 0.51 6.78
N ARG A 49 3.25 0.30 6.59
CA ARG A 49 2.53 -0.81 7.24
C ARG A 49 3.08 -2.17 6.82
N CYS A 50 3.43 -2.36 5.56
CA CYS A 50 4.05 -3.59 5.08
C CYS A 50 5.44 -3.81 5.69
N VAL A 51 6.22 -2.75 5.88
CA VAL A 51 7.54 -2.83 6.53
C VAL A 51 7.40 -3.18 8.01
N HIS A 52 6.46 -2.55 8.69
CA HIS A 52 6.14 -2.84 10.09
C HIS A 52 5.64 -4.28 10.25
N GLU A 53 4.76 -4.74 9.35
CA GLU A 53 4.31 -6.13 9.33
C GLU A 53 5.50 -7.07 9.10
N ALA A 54 6.34 -6.85 8.09
CA ALA A 54 7.50 -7.69 7.81
C ALA A 54 8.46 -7.79 9.00
N HIS A 55 8.60 -6.73 9.81
CA HIS A 55 9.42 -6.74 11.02
C HIS A 55 8.88 -7.67 12.13
N MET A 56 7.63 -8.12 12.02
CA MET A 56 7.01 -9.06 12.96
C MET A 56 7.17 -10.52 12.52
N HIS A 57 7.88 -10.78 11.42
CA HIS A 57 8.08 -12.12 10.86
C HIS A 57 9.55 -12.35 10.51
N ASP A 58 10.07 -13.54 10.77
CA ASP A 58 11.47 -13.89 10.46
C ASP A 58 11.73 -14.00 8.95
N HIS A 59 10.70 -14.43 8.20
CA HIS A 59 10.79 -14.66 6.77
C HIS A 59 9.72 -13.87 6.02
N ASN A 60 10.13 -13.22 4.94
CA ASN A 60 9.26 -12.43 4.09
C ASN A 60 9.76 -12.52 2.64
N CYS A 61 8.84 -12.63 1.69
CA CYS A 61 9.20 -12.60 0.27
C CYS A 61 8.23 -11.77 -0.56
N PHE A 62 8.69 -11.35 -1.73
CA PHE A 62 7.88 -10.70 -2.75
C PHE A 62 7.64 -11.69 -3.89
N ILE A 63 6.39 -11.81 -4.33
CA ILE A 63 6.02 -12.66 -5.45
C ILE A 63 5.35 -11.86 -6.56
N THR A 64 5.60 -12.29 -7.79
CA THR A 64 4.90 -11.81 -8.99
C THR A 64 4.25 -12.99 -9.68
N LEU A 65 2.97 -12.85 -10.01
CA LEU A 65 2.15 -13.87 -10.68
C LEU A 65 1.66 -13.29 -12.00
N THR A 66 2.03 -13.93 -13.10
CA THR A 66 1.70 -13.47 -14.45
C THR A 66 0.96 -14.55 -15.20
N TYR A 67 -0.07 -14.17 -15.95
CA TYR A 67 -0.76 -15.11 -16.85
C TYR A 67 0.19 -15.60 -17.95
N SER A 68 0.03 -16.83 -18.42
CA SER A 68 0.56 -17.28 -19.71
C SER A 68 -0.35 -16.79 -20.86
N PRO A 69 0.09 -16.79 -22.13
CA PRO A 69 -0.74 -16.30 -23.25
C PRO A 69 -2.05 -17.08 -23.36
N GLU A 70 -2.02 -18.38 -23.07
CA GLU A 70 -3.15 -19.31 -23.18
C GLU A 70 -4.15 -19.15 -22.02
N ASN A 71 -3.69 -18.60 -20.90
CA ASN A 71 -4.48 -18.41 -19.68
C ASN A 71 -4.87 -16.94 -19.45
N LEU A 72 -4.66 -16.08 -20.44
CA LEU A 72 -5.08 -14.68 -20.34
C LEU A 72 -6.61 -14.61 -20.20
N PRO A 73 -7.14 -13.91 -19.19
CA PRO A 73 -8.57 -13.71 -19.07
C PRO A 73 -9.14 -13.00 -20.30
N GLU A 74 -10.37 -13.34 -20.65
CA GLU A 74 -11.12 -12.65 -21.69
C GLU A 74 -11.15 -11.13 -21.44
N GLY A 75 -10.97 -10.34 -22.50
CA GLY A 75 -10.85 -8.88 -22.39
C GLY A 75 -9.56 -8.39 -21.73
N GLY A 76 -8.58 -9.27 -21.49
CA GLY A 76 -7.30 -8.88 -20.89
C GLY A 76 -7.45 -8.27 -19.49
N THR A 77 -8.45 -8.72 -18.73
CA THR A 77 -8.85 -8.07 -17.47
C THR A 77 -8.26 -8.73 -16.22
N LEU A 78 -8.26 -8.01 -15.09
CA LEU A 78 -7.92 -8.57 -13.79
C LEU A 78 -9.06 -9.46 -13.27
N VAL A 79 -8.72 -10.55 -12.57
CA VAL A 79 -9.70 -11.48 -11.98
C VAL A 79 -9.38 -11.74 -10.52
N ARG A 80 -10.10 -11.05 -9.61
CA ARG A 80 -9.91 -11.17 -8.15
C ARG A 80 -9.97 -12.60 -7.63
N LYS A 81 -10.82 -13.43 -8.25
CA LYS A 81 -10.99 -14.84 -7.87
C LYS A 81 -9.70 -15.65 -8.09
N HIS A 82 -8.97 -15.40 -9.18
CA HIS A 82 -7.71 -16.10 -9.48
C HIS A 82 -6.66 -15.84 -8.38
N PHE A 83 -6.52 -14.60 -7.93
CA PHE A 83 -5.63 -14.27 -6.82
C PHE A 83 -6.11 -14.83 -5.47
N THR A 84 -7.42 -14.78 -5.21
CA THR A 84 -8.01 -15.34 -3.98
C THR A 84 -7.78 -16.84 -3.87
N ASP A 85 -8.02 -17.57 -4.95
CA ASP A 85 -7.88 -19.03 -4.98
C ASP A 85 -6.41 -19.44 -4.94
N PHE A 86 -5.51 -18.67 -5.54
CA PHE A 86 -4.07 -18.82 -5.35
C PHE A 86 -3.70 -18.74 -3.87
N MET A 87 -4.12 -17.69 -3.16
CA MET A 87 -3.81 -17.53 -1.73
C MET A 87 -4.40 -18.65 -0.87
N LYS A 88 -5.59 -19.17 -1.24
CA LYS A 88 -6.19 -20.34 -0.59
C LYS A 88 -5.36 -21.60 -0.79
N ARG A 89 -4.90 -21.86 -2.03
CA ARG A 89 -4.03 -23.01 -2.33
C ARG A 89 -2.70 -22.92 -1.59
N LEU A 90 -2.04 -21.76 -1.62
CA LEU A 90 -0.78 -21.55 -0.91
C LEU A 90 -0.96 -21.79 0.59
N ARG A 91 -2.00 -21.21 1.21
CA ARG A 91 -2.30 -21.46 2.63
C ARG A 91 -2.54 -22.93 2.94
N LYS A 92 -3.30 -23.64 2.10
CA LYS A 92 -3.57 -25.07 2.29
C LYS A 92 -2.29 -25.91 2.23
N GLU A 93 -1.36 -25.58 1.33
CA GLU A 93 -0.08 -26.29 1.25
C GLU A 93 0.80 -26.01 2.48
N LEU A 94 0.87 -24.76 2.93
CA LEU A 94 1.66 -24.37 4.10
C LEU A 94 1.09 -24.86 5.44
N ASP A 95 -0.22 -25.06 5.50
CA ASP A 95 -0.89 -25.59 6.70
C ASP A 95 -0.44 -27.02 7.05
N LYS A 96 0.07 -27.77 6.07
CA LYS A 96 0.64 -29.12 6.28
C LYS A 96 1.87 -29.10 7.19
N ASP A 97 2.58 -27.98 7.21
CA ASP A 97 3.77 -27.73 8.03
C ASP A 97 3.48 -26.73 9.17
N ASP A 98 2.21 -26.49 9.49
CA ASP A 98 1.70 -25.49 10.45
C ASP A 98 2.22 -24.05 10.23
N VAL A 99 2.59 -23.71 8.99
CA VAL A 99 3.06 -22.38 8.65
C VAL A 99 1.88 -21.44 8.38
N LYS A 100 1.76 -20.38 9.18
CA LYS A 100 0.73 -19.34 8.99
C LYS A 100 1.33 -18.12 8.29
N ILE A 101 0.68 -17.71 7.20
CA ILE A 101 1.11 -16.55 6.41
C ILE A 101 0.11 -15.41 6.41
N ARG A 102 0.66 -14.19 6.33
CA ARG A 102 -0.09 -12.96 6.05
C ARG A 102 0.36 -12.41 4.71
N TYR A 103 -0.45 -11.55 4.09
CA TYR A 103 -0.06 -10.99 2.80
C TYR A 103 -0.63 -9.60 2.57
N PHE A 104 0.05 -8.86 1.71
CA PHE A 104 -0.44 -7.64 1.08
C PHE A 104 -0.13 -7.71 -0.41
N GLY A 105 -1.15 -7.67 -1.26
CA GLY A 105 -0.98 -7.78 -2.70
C GLY A 105 -1.90 -6.87 -3.50
N CYS A 106 -1.60 -6.74 -4.78
CA CYS A 106 -2.37 -5.99 -5.74
C CYS A 106 -2.47 -6.68 -7.10
N GLY A 107 -3.58 -6.45 -7.78
CA GLY A 107 -3.70 -6.69 -9.22
C GLY A 107 -3.45 -5.39 -9.97
N GLU A 108 -2.57 -5.40 -10.95
CA GLU A 108 -2.26 -4.25 -11.79
C GLU A 108 -2.05 -4.62 -13.27
N TYR A 109 -2.03 -3.61 -14.13
CA TYR A 109 -1.77 -3.74 -15.56
C TYR A 109 -0.31 -3.33 -15.86
N GLY A 110 0.38 -4.14 -16.66
CA GLY A 110 1.76 -3.86 -17.06
C GLY A 110 1.84 -2.57 -17.90
N SER A 111 2.87 -1.75 -17.71
CA SER A 111 2.96 -0.44 -18.34
C SER A 111 3.07 -0.46 -19.87
N LYS A 112 3.63 -1.53 -20.45
CA LYS A 112 3.86 -1.64 -21.90
C LYS A 112 2.75 -2.36 -22.65
N LEU A 113 2.35 -3.53 -22.15
CA LEU A 113 1.42 -4.43 -22.83
C LEU A 113 0.06 -4.51 -22.13
N GLU A 114 -0.15 -3.69 -21.10
CA GLU A 114 -1.36 -3.69 -20.25
C GLU A 114 -1.77 -5.09 -19.79
N ARG A 115 -0.78 -5.98 -19.63
CA ARG A 115 -1.05 -7.37 -19.22
C ARG A 115 -1.48 -7.38 -17.76
N PRO A 116 -2.64 -8.01 -17.41
CA PRO A 116 -3.02 -8.18 -16.02
C PRO A 116 -2.01 -9.10 -15.33
N HIS A 117 -1.57 -8.71 -14.14
CA HIS A 117 -0.70 -9.51 -13.29
C HIS A 117 -0.91 -9.15 -11.82
N TYR A 118 -0.36 -9.96 -10.93
CA TYR A 118 -0.48 -9.76 -9.49
C TYR A 118 0.89 -9.67 -8.84
N HIS A 119 1.00 -8.77 -7.87
CA HIS A 119 2.13 -8.70 -6.96
C HIS A 119 1.65 -8.93 -5.54
N ALA A 120 2.42 -9.65 -4.74
CA ALA A 120 2.13 -9.78 -3.32
C ALA A 120 3.41 -9.85 -2.50
N ILE A 121 3.34 -9.30 -1.31
CA ILE A 121 4.29 -9.57 -0.24
C ILE A 121 3.67 -10.66 0.61
N ILE A 122 4.43 -11.73 0.83
CA ILE A 122 4.10 -12.80 1.77
C ILE A 122 4.91 -12.54 3.04
N PHE A 123 4.22 -12.45 4.16
CA PHE A 123 4.78 -12.28 5.49
C PHE A 123 4.68 -13.61 6.26
N GLY A 124 5.75 -13.98 6.96
CA GLY A 124 5.85 -15.25 7.69
C GLY A 124 6.32 -16.42 6.85
N TYR A 125 6.74 -16.20 5.60
CA TYR A 125 7.25 -17.26 4.74
C TYR A 125 8.14 -16.74 3.62
N ASP A 126 9.19 -17.51 3.35
CA ASP A 126 10.02 -17.40 2.17
C ASP A 126 10.26 -18.82 1.64
N PHE A 127 10.12 -19.01 0.33
CA PHE A 127 10.10 -20.33 -0.30
C PHE A 127 11.46 -21.03 -0.13
N PRO A 128 11.54 -22.14 0.62
CA PRO A 128 12.80 -22.86 0.84
C PRO A 128 13.28 -23.58 -0.43
N ASP A 129 12.35 -24.00 -1.28
CA ASP A 129 12.63 -24.69 -2.54
C ASP A 129 12.98 -23.73 -3.69
N LYS A 130 13.18 -22.44 -3.40
CA LYS A 130 13.45 -21.45 -4.45
C LYS A 130 14.83 -21.65 -5.05
N THR A 131 14.90 -21.60 -6.37
CA THR A 131 16.15 -21.70 -7.15
C THR A 131 16.34 -20.44 -7.98
N LEU A 132 17.59 -20.02 -8.18
CA LEU A 132 17.89 -18.80 -8.95
C LEU A 132 17.41 -18.96 -10.39
N HIS A 133 16.54 -18.05 -10.83
CA HIS A 133 16.01 -18.04 -12.18
C HIS A 133 16.67 -16.96 -13.04
N LYS A 134 16.86 -15.77 -12.47
CA LYS A 134 17.54 -14.66 -13.14
C LYS A 134 18.32 -13.82 -12.14
N ALA A 135 19.62 -13.71 -12.36
CA ALA A 135 20.47 -12.77 -11.62
C ALA A 135 20.28 -11.35 -12.16
N GLY A 136 20.36 -10.37 -11.27
CA GLY A 136 20.25 -8.96 -11.63
C GLY A 136 20.38 -8.08 -10.39
N ARG A 137 19.92 -6.82 -10.49
CA ARG A 137 19.87 -5.92 -9.34
C ARG A 137 19.03 -6.51 -8.18
N PHE A 138 17.94 -7.15 -8.53
CA PHE A 138 17.21 -8.04 -7.63
C PHE A 138 17.19 -9.43 -8.26
N ASN A 139 17.70 -10.41 -7.53
CA ASN A 139 17.63 -11.80 -7.96
C ASN A 139 16.18 -12.25 -7.99
N LEU A 140 15.79 -12.86 -9.11
CA LEU A 140 14.52 -13.53 -9.28
C LEU A 140 14.73 -15.03 -9.15
N PHE A 141 13.84 -15.66 -8.40
CA PHE A 141 13.87 -17.08 -8.10
C PHE A 141 12.57 -17.74 -8.56
N ARG A 142 12.62 -19.03 -8.81
CA ARG A 142 11.47 -19.89 -9.09
C ARG A 142 11.31 -20.91 -7.98
N SER A 143 10.08 -21.26 -7.63
CA SER A 143 9.76 -22.24 -6.59
C SER A 143 8.74 -23.22 -7.15
N SER A 144 9.00 -24.51 -6.97
CA SER A 144 8.09 -25.57 -7.40
C SER A 144 6.75 -25.47 -6.66
N LEU A 145 6.78 -25.12 -5.36
CA LEU A 145 5.57 -24.90 -4.59
C LEU A 145 4.77 -23.73 -5.14
N LEU A 146 5.43 -22.60 -5.41
CA LEU A 146 4.76 -21.42 -5.95
C LEU A 146 4.13 -21.69 -7.32
N GLU A 147 4.82 -22.41 -8.18
CA GLU A 147 4.33 -22.82 -9.51
C GLU A 147 3.14 -23.77 -9.43
N ARG A 148 3.15 -24.74 -8.52
CA ARG A 148 1.97 -25.60 -8.27
C ARG A 148 0.77 -24.80 -7.78
N CYS A 149 0.98 -23.76 -6.97
CA CYS A 149 -0.11 -22.91 -6.48
C CYS A 149 -0.64 -21.93 -7.54
N TRP A 150 0.21 -21.42 -8.44
CA TRP A 150 -0.18 -20.52 -9.53
C TRP A 150 -0.32 -21.26 -10.87
N THR A 151 -1.53 -21.76 -11.13
CA THR A 151 -1.82 -22.62 -12.29
C THR A 151 -2.08 -21.88 -13.60
N PHE A 152 -1.97 -20.55 -13.62
CA PHE A 152 -2.37 -19.72 -14.77
C PHE A 152 -1.19 -19.17 -15.57
N GLY A 153 0.04 -19.55 -15.24
CA GLY A 153 1.22 -19.10 -15.97
C GLY A 153 2.46 -19.06 -15.09
N TRP A 154 3.21 -17.97 -15.18
CA TRP A 154 4.50 -17.86 -14.53
C TRP A 154 4.42 -17.21 -13.17
N SER A 155 5.28 -17.65 -12.27
CA SER A 155 5.47 -17.08 -10.95
C SER A 155 6.95 -16.90 -10.67
N VAL A 156 7.29 -15.81 -10.00
CA VAL A 156 8.67 -15.52 -9.56
C VAL A 156 8.66 -15.00 -8.12
N VAL A 157 9.70 -15.37 -7.39
CA VAL A 157 10.00 -14.89 -6.03
C VAL A 157 11.16 -13.90 -6.12
N ALA A 158 11.09 -12.83 -5.35
CA ALA A 158 12.20 -11.91 -5.10
C ALA A 158 12.29 -11.65 -3.59
N ALA A 159 13.46 -11.17 -3.15
CA ALA A 159 13.64 -10.77 -1.76
C ALA A 159 12.66 -9.66 -1.38
N PHE A 160 12.18 -9.70 -0.13
CA PHE A 160 11.47 -8.57 0.44
C PHE A 160 12.42 -7.38 0.58
N SER A 161 11.95 -6.20 0.19
CA SER A 161 12.63 -4.92 0.41
C SER A 161 11.61 -3.82 0.63
N PHE A 162 12.05 -2.68 1.16
CA PHE A 162 11.19 -1.49 1.23
C PHE A 162 10.70 -1.10 -0.17
N GLU A 163 11.55 -1.25 -1.17
CA GLU A 163 11.26 -0.96 -2.58
C GLU A 163 10.13 -1.85 -3.09
N SER A 164 10.14 -3.14 -2.74
CA SER A 164 9.05 -4.09 -3.01
C SER A 164 7.75 -3.69 -2.31
N ALA A 165 7.83 -3.27 -1.05
CA ALA A 165 6.65 -2.77 -0.30
C ALA A 165 6.07 -1.49 -0.92
N ALA A 166 6.92 -0.54 -1.28
CA ALA A 166 6.53 0.66 -1.98
C ALA A 166 6.00 0.34 -3.38
N TYR A 167 6.51 -0.70 -4.04
CA TYR A 167 6.04 -1.15 -5.34
C TYR A 167 4.59 -1.62 -5.26
N VAL A 168 4.27 -2.57 -4.38
CA VAL A 168 2.88 -3.01 -4.20
C VAL A 168 2.02 -1.82 -3.81
N ALA A 169 2.46 -0.99 -2.85
CA ALA A 169 1.65 0.14 -2.40
C ALA A 169 1.41 1.24 -3.47
N ARG A 170 2.08 1.20 -4.62
CA ARG A 170 1.91 2.16 -5.72
C ARG A 170 0.65 1.91 -6.57
N TYR A 171 -0.05 0.78 -6.45
CA TYR A 171 -1.35 0.59 -7.14
C TYR A 171 -2.32 1.74 -6.77
N CYS A 172 -2.26 2.24 -5.53
CA CYS A 172 -3.02 3.39 -5.04
C CYS A 172 -2.82 4.66 -5.90
N VAL A 173 -1.65 4.81 -6.52
CA VAL A 173 -1.24 5.98 -7.30
C VAL A 173 -1.47 5.78 -8.81
N LYS A 174 -1.50 4.52 -9.28
CA LYS A 174 -1.83 4.21 -10.67
C LYS A 174 -3.33 4.22 -10.93
N LYS A 175 -4.11 3.63 -10.02
CA LYS A 175 -5.57 3.46 -10.17
C LYS A 175 -6.30 4.75 -10.56
N VAL A 176 -6.97 4.79 -11.69
CA VAL A 176 -7.81 5.92 -12.07
C VAL A 176 -9.11 5.88 -11.27
N THR A 177 -9.54 7.03 -10.75
CA THR A 177 -10.77 7.18 -9.94
C THR A 177 -11.56 8.41 -10.37
N GLY A 178 -12.83 8.48 -9.98
CA GLY A 178 -13.72 9.60 -10.31
C GLY A 178 -14.28 9.50 -11.74
N SER A 179 -14.66 10.63 -12.32
CA SER A 179 -15.37 10.71 -13.60
C SER A 179 -14.62 10.12 -14.80
N ARG A 180 -13.30 9.94 -14.69
CA ARG A 180 -12.47 9.33 -15.75
C ARG A 180 -12.34 7.81 -15.64
N ALA A 181 -12.88 7.19 -14.59
CA ALA A 181 -12.71 5.76 -14.36
C ALA A 181 -13.41 4.93 -15.45
N ASP A 182 -14.65 5.27 -15.78
CA ASP A 182 -15.45 4.48 -16.74
C ASP A 182 -14.83 4.52 -18.14
N GLU A 183 -14.36 5.69 -18.58
CA GLU A 183 -13.64 5.86 -19.86
C GLU A 183 -12.31 5.09 -19.88
N HIS A 184 -11.55 5.14 -18.79
CA HIS A 184 -10.22 4.52 -18.73
C HIS A 184 -10.26 2.98 -18.68
N TYR A 185 -11.21 2.41 -17.94
CA TYR A 185 -11.29 0.96 -17.76
C TYR A 185 -12.24 0.29 -18.75
N GLY A 186 -13.31 0.96 -19.18
CA GLY A 186 -14.36 0.33 -19.97
C GLY A 186 -14.91 -0.91 -19.26
N HIS A 187 -14.70 -2.09 -19.86
CA HIS A 187 -15.10 -3.39 -19.30
C HIS A 187 -14.05 -4.02 -18.35
N ARG A 188 -12.85 -3.42 -18.24
CA ARG A 188 -11.76 -3.94 -17.42
C ARG A 188 -12.03 -3.70 -15.93
N ILE A 189 -11.61 -4.65 -15.10
CA ILE A 189 -11.68 -4.50 -13.65
C ILE A 189 -10.55 -3.57 -13.22
N PRO A 190 -10.83 -2.46 -12.50
CA PRO A 190 -9.78 -1.56 -12.03
C PRO A 190 -8.77 -2.26 -11.12
N GLU A 191 -7.56 -1.69 -11.05
CA GLU A 191 -6.55 -2.18 -10.11
C GLU A 191 -7.09 -2.22 -8.69
N PHE A 192 -6.62 -3.21 -7.95
CA PHE A 192 -7.12 -3.49 -6.62
C PHE A 192 -6.04 -3.99 -5.68
N SER A 193 -6.28 -3.83 -4.39
CA SER A 193 -5.56 -4.54 -3.34
C SER A 193 -6.35 -5.69 -2.75
N ALA A 194 -5.63 -6.69 -2.30
CA ALA A 194 -6.10 -7.76 -1.44
C ALA A 194 -5.08 -7.98 -0.33
N MET A 195 -5.52 -8.18 0.90
CA MET A 195 -4.63 -8.29 2.04
C MET A 195 -5.25 -9.05 3.21
N SER A 196 -4.40 -9.54 4.11
CA SER A 196 -4.83 -9.96 5.45
C SER A 196 -5.37 -8.76 6.24
N ASN A 197 -6.55 -8.93 6.84
CA ASN A 197 -7.27 -7.85 7.52
C ASN A 197 -7.78 -8.21 8.92
N ARG A 198 -7.43 -9.40 9.45
CA ARG A 198 -7.78 -9.86 10.79
C ARG A 198 -6.53 -10.37 11.54
N PRO A 199 -5.85 -9.53 12.35
CA PRO A 199 -5.99 -8.07 12.40
C PRO A 199 -5.43 -7.41 11.12
N GLY A 200 -5.54 -6.08 10.99
CA GLY A 200 -5.02 -5.35 9.84
C GLY A 200 -3.48 -5.38 9.73
N ILE A 201 -2.94 -5.19 8.52
CA ILE A 201 -1.48 -5.15 8.30
C ILE A 201 -0.83 -4.05 9.16
N GLY A 202 0.22 -4.44 9.90
CA GLY A 202 0.99 -3.60 10.81
C GLY A 202 0.40 -3.45 12.21
N TYR A 203 -0.64 -4.24 12.56
CA TYR A 203 -1.28 -4.20 13.89
C TYR A 203 -0.34 -4.67 15.00
N ASP A 204 0.28 -5.84 14.85
CA ASP A 204 1.11 -6.42 15.92
C ASP A 204 2.34 -5.55 16.23
N PHE A 205 2.91 -4.92 15.19
CA PHE A 205 3.97 -3.92 15.35
C PHE A 205 3.49 -2.71 16.17
N PHE A 206 2.30 -2.19 15.88
CA PHE A 206 1.76 -1.06 16.65
C PHE A 206 1.53 -1.43 18.11
N MET A 207 1.03 -2.63 18.39
CA MET A 207 0.82 -3.07 19.77
C MET A 207 2.13 -3.29 20.50
N LYS A 208 3.14 -3.88 19.85
CA LYS A 208 4.46 -4.10 20.44
C LYS A 208 5.20 -2.81 20.76
N TYR A 209 5.10 -1.80 19.90
CA TYR A 209 5.80 -0.52 20.03
C TYR A 209 4.84 0.65 20.34
N TYR A 210 3.74 0.35 21.03
CA TYR A 210 2.65 1.30 21.27
C TYR A 210 3.16 2.56 21.96
N ASP A 211 3.85 2.41 23.09
CA ASP A 211 4.31 3.54 23.91
C ASP A 211 5.27 4.45 23.13
N ASP A 212 6.23 3.87 22.40
CA ASP A 212 7.17 4.63 21.58
C ASP A 212 6.45 5.45 20.51
N ILE A 213 5.55 4.79 19.77
CA ILE A 213 4.83 5.42 18.66
C ILE A 213 3.91 6.53 19.16
N VAL A 214 3.18 6.27 20.23
CA VAL A 214 2.14 7.15 20.74
C VAL A 214 2.72 8.34 21.48
N ASN A 215 3.81 8.16 22.24
CA ASN A 215 4.47 9.24 22.97
C ASN A 215 5.32 10.15 22.07
N SER A 216 6.00 9.57 21.08
CA SER A 216 6.80 10.36 20.13
C SER A 216 5.98 10.94 18.97
N ASP A 217 4.78 10.40 18.72
CA ASP A 217 3.98 10.66 17.52
C ASP A 217 4.79 10.41 16.22
N ALA A 218 5.66 9.41 16.27
CA ALA A 218 6.58 9.03 15.20
C ALA A 218 6.74 7.51 15.11
N CYS A 219 7.08 6.99 13.93
CA CYS A 219 7.45 5.59 13.75
C CYS A 219 8.62 5.46 12.77
N ILE A 220 9.19 4.27 12.69
CA ILE A 220 10.34 4.00 11.83
C ILE A 220 9.87 3.83 10.38
N GLY A 221 10.48 4.58 9.46
CA GLY A 221 10.26 4.48 8.03
C GLY A 221 11.45 3.86 7.30
N ARG A 222 11.49 4.07 5.97
CA ARG A 222 12.59 3.61 5.11
C ARG A 222 13.96 4.05 5.64
N GLY A 223 14.88 3.10 5.76
CA GLY A 223 16.26 3.37 6.16
C GLY A 223 16.40 3.96 7.57
N GLY A 224 15.51 3.58 8.49
CA GLY A 224 15.58 4.00 9.89
C GLY A 224 15.08 5.43 10.18
N ARG A 225 14.61 6.15 9.16
CA ARG A 225 14.16 7.54 9.33
C ARG A 225 12.85 7.61 10.10
N GLN A 226 12.77 8.52 11.07
CA GLN A 226 11.49 8.82 11.72
C GLN A 226 10.51 9.45 10.74
N ILE A 227 9.30 8.93 10.73
CA ILE A 227 8.18 9.41 9.92
C ILE A 227 6.93 9.54 10.79
N LYS A 228 5.96 10.30 10.29
CA LYS A 228 4.63 10.32 10.89
C LYS A 228 3.99 8.92 10.86
N PRO A 229 3.32 8.46 11.94
CA PRO A 229 2.59 7.21 11.97
C PRO A 229 1.54 7.11 10.85
N PRO A 230 1.35 5.93 10.23
CA PRO A 230 0.28 5.71 9.26
C PRO A 230 -1.10 6.03 9.85
N ARG A 231 -2.05 6.49 9.02
CA ARG A 231 -3.43 6.77 9.47
C ARG A 231 -4.13 5.58 10.13
N TYR A 232 -3.70 4.35 9.83
CA TYR A 232 -4.21 3.15 10.47
C TYR A 232 -3.93 3.15 11.98
N TYR A 233 -2.80 3.69 12.43
CA TYR A 233 -2.44 3.76 13.85
C TYR A 233 -3.25 4.81 14.58
N ASP A 234 -3.53 5.95 13.96
CA ASP A 234 -4.51 6.91 14.48
C ASP A 234 -5.90 6.26 14.66
N LYS A 235 -6.30 5.35 13.76
CA LYS A 235 -7.57 4.60 13.89
C LYS A 235 -7.54 3.63 15.06
N LEU A 236 -6.44 2.93 15.28
CA LEU A 236 -6.28 2.05 16.44
C LEU A 236 -6.31 2.87 17.74
N LEU A 237 -5.55 3.97 17.79
CA LEU A 237 -5.48 4.87 18.94
C LEU A 237 -6.85 5.48 19.27
N SER A 238 -7.66 5.82 18.27
CA SER A 238 -9.02 6.34 18.50
C SER A 238 -9.94 5.35 19.24
N GLY A 239 -9.63 4.05 19.20
CA GLY A 239 -10.38 3.02 19.91
C GLY A 239 -9.89 2.75 21.33
N CYS A 240 -8.68 3.17 21.70
CA CYS A 240 -8.10 2.90 23.03
C CYS A 240 -7.75 4.17 23.84
N ASP A 241 -7.23 5.22 23.21
CA ASP A 241 -6.80 6.45 23.86
C ASP A 241 -7.09 7.67 22.96
N LEU A 242 -8.35 8.10 23.00
CA LEU A 242 -8.84 9.22 22.20
C LEU A 242 -8.19 10.55 22.61
N GLU A 243 -7.89 10.71 23.90
CA GLU A 243 -7.31 11.94 24.44
C GLU A 243 -5.90 12.15 23.91
N LYS A 244 -5.04 11.12 23.98
CA LYS A 244 -3.69 11.18 23.42
C LYS A 244 -3.69 11.39 21.92
N LEU A 245 -4.63 10.77 21.19
CA LEU A 245 -4.80 11.04 19.76
C LEU A 245 -5.12 12.52 19.50
N GLN A 246 -5.96 13.13 20.32
CA GLN A 246 -6.34 14.54 20.19
C GLN A 246 -5.15 15.46 20.47
N GLN A 247 -4.39 15.20 21.55
CA GLN A 247 -3.14 15.91 21.86
C GLN A 247 -2.14 15.81 20.70
N ASN A 248 -1.94 14.61 20.14
CA ASN A 248 -1.05 14.40 18.99
C ASN A 248 -1.53 15.19 17.76
N LYS A 249 -2.84 15.19 17.47
CA LYS A 249 -3.41 15.98 16.36
C LYS A 249 -3.22 17.48 16.53
N GLU A 250 -3.37 18.00 17.75
CA GLU A 250 -3.16 19.41 18.06
C GLU A 250 -1.69 19.80 17.88
N LYS A 251 -0.76 19.00 18.40
CA LYS A 251 0.68 19.20 18.18
C LYS A 251 1.05 19.17 16.69
N ARG A 252 0.48 18.24 15.92
CA ARG A 252 0.65 18.16 14.46
C ARG A 252 0.11 19.43 13.76
N GLN A 253 -1.00 19.99 14.25
CA GLN A 253 -1.59 21.22 13.70
C GLN A 253 -0.74 22.46 14.01
N LEU A 254 -0.23 22.59 15.24
CA LEU A 254 0.67 23.69 15.62
C LEU A 254 1.97 23.66 14.80
N ASN A 255 2.49 22.47 14.53
CA ASN A 255 3.70 22.29 13.71
C ASN A 255 3.44 22.38 12.19
N ALA A 256 2.18 22.45 11.76
CA ALA A 256 1.85 22.52 10.35
C ALA A 256 2.25 23.90 9.80
N ARG A 257 3.27 23.93 8.95
CA ARG A 257 3.65 25.14 8.22
C ARG A 257 2.50 25.55 7.29
N VAL A 258 2.07 26.79 7.39
CA VAL A 258 1.16 27.40 6.40
C VAL A 258 1.90 27.46 5.08
N LEU A 259 1.42 26.69 4.10
CA LEU A 259 1.95 26.71 2.74
C LEU A 259 1.15 27.73 1.93
N ASP A 260 1.86 28.67 1.31
CA ASP A 260 1.28 29.64 0.38
C ASP A 260 0.53 28.92 -0.78
N PRO A 261 -0.66 29.39 -1.19
CA PRO A 261 -1.44 28.78 -2.26
C PRO A 261 -0.68 28.59 -3.59
N TRP A 262 0.20 29.52 -3.96
CA TRP A 262 1.02 29.40 -5.17
C TRP A 262 2.01 28.23 -5.06
N ARG A 263 2.58 28.03 -3.87
CA ARG A 263 3.46 26.89 -3.57
C ARG A 263 2.72 25.54 -3.65
N LEU A 264 1.41 25.50 -3.44
CA LEU A 264 0.64 24.25 -3.52
C LEU A 264 0.49 23.75 -4.97
N GLN A 265 0.29 24.64 -5.94
CA GLN A 265 0.19 24.25 -7.35
C GLN A 265 1.53 23.75 -7.88
N ASP A 266 2.62 24.45 -7.56
CA ASP A 266 3.97 24.03 -7.94
C ASP A 266 4.37 22.71 -7.27
N LEU A 267 3.96 22.50 -6.02
CA LEU A 267 4.18 21.25 -5.31
C LEU A 267 3.45 20.07 -5.98
N ASP A 268 2.23 20.28 -6.49
CA ASP A 268 1.48 19.24 -7.20
C ASP A 268 2.21 18.81 -8.50
N LYS A 269 2.63 19.80 -9.31
CA LYS A 269 3.41 19.58 -10.53
C LYS A 269 4.74 18.87 -10.22
N PHE A 270 5.46 19.35 -9.21
CA PHE A 270 6.72 18.75 -8.77
C PHE A 270 6.54 17.28 -8.33
N ASN A 271 5.49 17.01 -7.55
CA ASN A 271 5.20 15.65 -7.08
C ASN A 271 4.83 14.71 -8.24
N LEU A 272 4.13 15.21 -9.25
CA LEU A 272 3.80 14.45 -10.45
C LEU A 272 5.07 14.10 -11.25
N VAL A 273 5.95 15.07 -11.49
CA VAL A 273 7.23 14.85 -12.18
C VAL A 273 8.10 13.86 -11.39
N LYS A 274 8.17 14.01 -10.07
CA LYS A 274 8.91 13.09 -9.19
C LYS A 274 8.34 11.67 -9.26
N PHE A 275 7.01 11.53 -9.28
CA PHE A 275 6.35 10.24 -9.44
C PHE A 275 6.67 9.62 -10.80
N GLN A 276 6.54 10.36 -11.90
CA GLN A 276 6.86 9.88 -13.25
C GLN A 276 8.32 9.42 -13.36
N ARG A 277 9.28 10.18 -12.80
CA ARG A 277 10.69 9.77 -12.76
C ARG A 277 10.89 8.48 -11.98
N MET A 278 10.21 8.32 -10.85
CA MET A 278 10.28 7.09 -10.04
C MET A 278 9.67 5.89 -10.77
N MET A 279 8.58 6.09 -11.54
CA MET A 279 7.96 5.04 -12.34
C MET A 279 8.87 4.54 -13.46
N ARG A 280 9.49 5.46 -14.22
CA ARG A 280 10.44 5.09 -15.28
C ARG A 280 11.59 4.24 -14.74
N LYS A 281 12.13 4.62 -13.57
CA LYS A 281 13.21 3.88 -12.92
C LYS A 281 12.85 2.46 -12.44
N LEU A 282 11.56 2.17 -12.27
CA LEU A 282 11.10 0.83 -11.94
C LEU A 282 10.89 0.00 -13.20
N GLU A 283 10.41 0.63 -14.27
CA GLU A 283 10.15 0.00 -15.57
C GLU A 283 11.44 -0.35 -16.34
N ASP A 284 12.53 0.39 -16.11
CA ASP A 284 13.86 0.13 -16.68
C ASP A 284 14.74 -0.76 -15.78
N GLY A 285 14.27 -1.15 -14.59
CA GLY A 285 15.04 -1.95 -13.63
C GLY A 285 16.18 -1.21 -12.92
N SER A 286 16.18 0.13 -12.91
CA SER A 286 17.24 0.99 -12.36
C SER A 286 17.03 1.44 -10.90
N LEU A 287 16.11 0.83 -10.15
CA LEU A 287 15.86 1.08 -8.71
C LEU A 287 16.06 -0.15 -7.83
#